data_AF-A0A0V8E5B6-F1
#
_entry.id   AF-A0A0V8E5B6-F1
#
_cell.length_a   1.000
_cell.length_b   1.000
_cell.length_c   1.000
_cell.angle_alpha   90.00
_cell.angle_beta   90.00
_cell.angle_gamma   90.00
#
_symmetry.space_group_name_H-M   'P 1'
#
loop_
_entity.id
_entity.type
_entity.pdbx_description
1 polymer ?
#
loop_
_entity_poly.entity_id
_entity_poly.type
_entity_poly.pdbx_seq_one_letter_code
_entity_poly.pdbx_strand_id
1 'polypeptide(L)' 'MEPSGIRLIELAHYFGVTPEYLLGMSKEPKSKPLISFFQKLEDTQKKELSLLCYKWLLNTKI' A
#
# COMPACT_ATOMS: atom_id res chain seq x y z
N MET A 1 -16.98 -19.88 -7.30
CA MET A 1 -17.69 -19.07 -6.30
C MET A 1 -17.08 -17.67 -6.39
N GLU A 2 -17.83 -16.69 -6.88
CA GLU A 2 -17.34 -15.31 -6.85
C GLU A 2 -17.45 -14.77 -5.42
N PRO A 3 -16.50 -13.97 -4.94
CA PRO A 3 -16.61 -13.33 -3.64
C PRO A 3 -17.89 -12.48 -3.60
N SER A 4 -18.64 -12.55 -2.51
CA SER A 4 -19.77 -11.65 -2.30
C SER A 4 -19.28 -10.19 -2.28
N GLY A 5 -20.14 -9.23 -2.61
CA GLY A 5 -19.80 -7.81 -2.55
C GLY A 5 -19.26 -7.38 -1.17
N ILE A 6 -19.71 -8.05 -0.10
CA ILE A 6 -19.20 -7.85 1.27
C ILE A 6 -17.71 -8.21 1.35
N ARG A 7 -17.31 -9.35 0.77
CA ARG A 7 -15.92 -9.80 0.81
C ARG A 7 -15.00 -8.87 0.03
N LEU A 8 -15.49 -8.31 -1.08
CA LEU A 8 -14.76 -7.29 -1.83
C LEU A 8 -14.51 -6.03 -1.00
N ILE A 9 -15.50 -5.57 -0.23
CA ILE A 9 -15.38 -4.41 0.67
C ILE A 9 -14.37 -4.68 1.79
N GLU A 10 -14.44 -5.86 2.42
CA GLU A 10 -13.49 -6.25 3.46
C GLU A 10 -12.05 -6.30 2.94
N LEU A 11 -11.84 -6.86 1.74
CA LEU A 11 -10.53 -6.92 1.10
C LEU A 11 -10.02 -5.52 0.77
N ALA A 12 -10.87 -4.66 0.22
CA ALA A 12 -10.52 -3.27 -0.06
C ALA A 12 -10.08 -2.55 1.22
N HIS A 13 -10.81 -2.74 2.31
CA HIS A 13 -10.44 -2.17 3.60
C HIS A 13 -9.10 -2.72 4.13
N TYR A 14 -8.90 -4.04 4.08
CA TYR A 14 -7.68 -4.70 4.57
C TYR A 14 -6.42 -4.20 3.84
N PHE A 15 -6.47 -4.16 2.51
CA PHE A 15 -5.34 -3.66 1.71
C PHE A 15 -5.24 -2.14 1.70
N GLY A 16 -6.23 -1.44 2.28
CA GLY A 16 -6.33 0.01 2.22
C GLY A 16 -6.34 0.45 0.77
N VAL A 17 -7.34 0.04 0.00
CA VAL A 17 -7.64 0.47 -1.38
C VAL A 17 -9.15 0.60 -1.52
N THR A 18 -9.67 1.06 -2.66
CA THR A 18 -11.12 1.04 -2.91
C THR A 18 -11.55 -0.26 -3.60
N PRO A 19 -12.83 -0.68 -3.48
CA PRO A 19 -13.36 -1.79 -4.26
C PRO A 19 -13.16 -1.61 -5.77
N GLU A 20 -13.31 -0.39 -6.29
CA GLU A 20 -13.12 -0.05 -7.70
C GLU A 20 -11.67 -0.27 -8.15
N TYR A 21 -10.69 -0.06 -7.26
CA TYR A 21 -9.29 -0.39 -7.55
C TYR A 21 -9.09 -1.91 -7.68
N LEU A 22 -9.68 -2.71 -6.79
CA LEU A 22 -9.61 -4.17 -6.87
C LEU A 22 -10.31 -4.73 -8.11
N LEU A 23 -11.36 -4.05 -8.59
CA LEU A 23 -12.08 -4.41 -9.81
C LEU A 23 -11.42 -3.86 -11.09
N GLY A 24 -10.29 -3.15 -10.99
CA GLY A 24 -9.61 -2.55 -12.15
C GLY A 24 -10.36 -1.37 -12.78
N MET A 25 -11.40 -0.86 -12.11
CA MET A 25 -12.20 0.28 -12.54
C MET A 25 -11.52 1.62 -12.21
N SER A 26 -10.59 1.62 -11.24
CA SER A 26 -9.70 2.74 -10.94
C SER A 26 -8.25 2.32 -11.11
N LYS A 27 -7.46 3.15 -11.83
CA LYS A 27 -6.01 2.94 -11.96
C LYS A 27 -5.23 3.37 -10.72
N GLU A 28 -5.80 4.28 -9.94
CA GLU A 28 -5.18 4.73 -8.70
C GLU A 28 -5.77 3.95 -7.52
N PRO A 29 -4.92 3.40 -6.64
CA PRO A 29 -5.37 2.93 -5.35
C PRO A 29 -5.77 4.16 -4.56
N LYS A 30 -7.04 4.60 -4.68
CA LYS A 30 -7.55 5.74 -3.93
C LYS A 30 -7.61 5.36 -2.45
N SER A 31 -6.49 5.46 -1.77
CA SER A 31 -6.36 5.21 -0.35
C SER A 31 -5.33 6.12 0.28
N LYS A 32 -5.26 6.06 1.61
CA LYS A 32 -4.39 6.86 2.47
C LYS A 32 -3.02 7.02 1.79
N PRO A 33 -2.61 8.26 1.47
CA PRO A 33 -1.34 8.52 0.80
C PRO A 33 -0.22 7.77 1.51
N LEU A 34 0.72 7.15 0.79
CA LEU A 34 1.89 6.49 1.38
C LEU A 34 2.62 7.45 2.35
N ILE A 35 2.57 8.75 2.07
CA ILE A 35 3.03 9.85 2.92
C ILE A 35 2.35 9.81 4.30
N SER A 36 1.03 9.64 4.36
CA SER A 36 0.27 9.57 5.61
C SER A 36 0.58 8.30 6.42
N PHE A 37 0.98 7.21 5.76
CA PHE A 37 1.50 6.02 6.43
C PHE A 37 2.90 6.29 6.99
N PHE A 38 3.80 6.83 6.17
CA PHE A 38 5.16 7.16 6.58
C PHE A 38 5.20 8.14 7.75
N GLN A 39 4.30 9.13 7.78
CA GLN A 39 4.20 10.11 8.86
C GLN A 39 3.88 9.47 10.22
N LYS A 40 3.14 8.37 10.25
CA LYS A 40 2.73 7.67 11.49
C LYS A 40 3.82 6.78 12.07
N LEU A 41 4.91 6.54 11.35
CA LEU A 41 6.03 5.75 11.83
C LEU A 41 6.84 6.52 12.87
N GLU A 42 7.39 5.80 13.85
CA GLU A 42 8.39 6.34 14.76
C GLU A 42 9.69 6.65 14.03
N ASP A 43 10.53 7.51 14.61
CA ASP A 43 11.79 7.93 13.98
C ASP A 43 12.76 6.76 13.74
N THR A 44 12.73 5.75 14.62
CA THR A 44 13.47 4.49 14.47
C THR A 44 13.01 3.72 13.22
N GLN A 45 11.70 3.52 13.08
CA GLN A 45 11.08 2.85 11.93
C GLN A 45 11.31 3.61 10.63
N LYS A 46 11.24 4.94 10.65
CA LYS A 46 11.55 5.78 9.47
C LYS A 46 12.98 5.59 9.01
N LYS A 47 13.94 5.54 9.95
CA LYS A 47 15.35 5.29 9.65
C LYS A 47 15.57 3.91 9.05
N GLU A 48 14.97 2.88 9.64
CA GLU A 48 15.07 1.50 9.13
C GLU A 48 14.48 1.38 7.72
N LEU A 49 13.28 1.91 7.50
CA LEU A 49 12.62 1.90 6.21
C LEU A 49 13.46 2.63 5.15
N SER A 50 14.03 3.79 5.50
CA SER A 50 14.91 4.55 4.62
C SER A 50 16.17 3.76 4.25
N LEU A 51 16.78 3.08 5.22
CA LEU A 51 17.94 2.22 4.99
C LEU A 51 17.60 1.04 4.08
N LEU A 52 16.42 0.45 4.24
CA LEU A 52 15.95 -0.66 3.41
C LEU A 52 15.76 -0.20 1.95
N CYS A 53 15.10 0.94 1.75
CA CYS A 53 14.93 1.55 0.44
C CYS A 53 16.28 1.87 -0.22
N TYR A 54 17.23 2.40 0.54
CA TYR A 54 18.59 2.66 0.05
C TYR A 54 19.30 1.37 -0.39
N LYS A 55 19.22 0.31 0.43
CA LYS A 55 19.79 -1.00 0.06
C LYS A 55 19.17 -1.56 -1.20
N TRP A 56 17.85 -1.47 -1.35
CA TRP A 56 17.17 -1.92 -2.57
C TRP A 56 17.61 -1.13 -3.79
N LEU A 57 17.68 0.20 -3.69
CA LEU A 57 18.14 1.07 -4.77
C LEU A 57 19.54 0.68 -5.25
N LEU A 58 20.46 0.42 -4.33
CA LEU A 58 21.82 -0.01 -4.66
C LEU A 58 21.91 -1.43 -5.22
N ASN A 59 20.94 -2.30 -4.90
CA ASN A 59 20.94 -3.70 -5.33
C ASN A 59 20.12 -3.93 -6.61
N THR A 60 19.38 -2.92 -7.07
CA THR A 60 18.85 -2.87 -8.44
C THR A 60 20.00 -2.72 -9.42
N LYS A 61 20.44 -3.84 -10.01
CA LYS A 61 21.27 -3.82 -11.22
C LYS A 61 20.43 -3.23 -12.35
N ILE A 62 20.78 -2.02 -12.77
CA ILE A 62 20.33 -1.40 -14.02
C ILE A 62 21.13 -2.04 -15.16
#